data_AF-E6TSD6-F1
#
_entry.id   AF-E6TSD6-F1
#
_cell.length_a   1.000
_cell.length_b   1.000
_cell.length_c   1.000
_cell.angle_alpha   90.00
_cell.angle_beta   90.00
_cell.angle_gamma   90.00
#
_symmetry.space_group_name_H-M   'P 1'
#
loop_
_entity.id
_entity.type
_entity.pdbx_description
1 polymer ?
#
loop_
_entity_poly.entity_id
_entity_poly.type
_entity_poly.pdbx_seq_one_letter_code
_entity_poly.pdbx_strand_id
1 'polypeptide(L)' 'MKNVQEIRADIEKLYKEIDLLEEKIISIQSNCNHEFKGDTYYQTCVLCKKVRPLYF' A
#
# COMPACT_ATOMS: atom_id res chain seq x y z
N MET A 1 2.22 32.58 2.82
CA MET A 1 1.57 31.49 3.59
C MET A 1 0.42 30.99 2.77
N LYS A 2 0.28 29.67 2.60
CA LYS A 2 -0.90 29.09 1.94
C LYS A 2 -2.14 29.33 2.81
N ASN A 3 -3.26 29.66 2.18
CA ASN A 3 -4.54 29.77 2.85
C ASN A 3 -5.17 28.37 3.04
N VAL A 4 -6.28 28.32 3.79
CA VAL A 4 -6.95 27.05 4.13
C VAL A 4 -7.42 26.30 2.89
N GLN A 5 -7.86 26.99 1.84
CA GLN A 5 -8.33 26.35 0.60
C GLN A 5 -7.18 25.75 -0.20
N GLU A 6 -6.04 26.45 -0.29
CA GLU A 6 -4.83 25.94 -0.94
C GLU A 6 -4.32 24.68 -0.24
N ILE A 7 -4.33 24.65 1.09
CA ILE A 7 -3.93 23.46 1.86
C ILE A 7 -4.90 22.29 1.63
N ARG A 8 -6.21 22.54 1.53
CA ARG A 8 -7.20 21.50 1.21
C ARG A 8 -6.99 20.93 -0.19
N ALA A 9 -6.71 21.78 -1.18
CA ALA A 9 -6.41 21.34 -2.53
C ALA A 9 -5.13 20.49 -2.60
N ASP A 10 -4.09 20.87 -1.84
CA ASP A 10 -2.88 20.07 -1.71
C ASP A 10 -3.19 18.69 -1.11
N ILE A 11 -4.01 18.64 -0.06
CA ILE A 11 -4.43 17.38 0.57
C ILE A 11 -5.17 16.49 -0.43
N GLU A 12 -6.13 17.02 -1.19
CA GLU A 12 -6.86 16.26 -2.21
C GLU A 12 -5.94 15.72 -3.30
N LYS A 13 -4.94 16.50 -3.71
CA LYS A 13 -3.95 16.06 -4.68
C LYS A 13 -3.09 14.92 -4.13
N LEU A 14 -2.63 15.04 -2.89
CA LEU A 14 -1.83 14.01 -2.24
C LEU A 14 -2.62 12.71 -2.05
N TYR A 15 -3.93 12.79 -1.73
CA TYR A 15 -4.77 11.60 -1.68
C TYR A 15 -4.85 10.90 -3.03
N LYS A 16 -5.04 11.63 -4.14
CA LYS A 16 -5.02 11.04 -5.48
C LYS A 16 -3.68 10.38 -5.81
N GLU A 17 -2.57 10.97 -5.37
CA GLU A 17 -1.25 10.38 -5.53
C GLU A 17 -1.10 9.09 -4.70
N ILE A 18 -1.63 9.07 -3.48
CA ILE A 18 -1.68 7.86 -2.64
C ILE A 18 -2.49 6.77 -3.34
N ASP A 19 -3.71 7.07 -3.82
CA ASP A 19 -4.56 6.09 -4.50
C ASP A 19 -3.84 5.44 -5.70
N LEU A 20 -3.18 6.25 -6.53
CA LEU A 20 -2.39 5.75 -7.67
C LEU A 20 -1.20 4.88 -7.25
N LEU A 21 -0.57 5.19 -6.11
CA LEU A 21 0.53 4.38 -5.58
C LEU A 21 0.02 3.06 -4.98
N GLU A 22 -1.15 3.08 -4.34
CA GLU A 22 -1.81 1.87 -3.84
C GLU A 22 -2.19 0.92 -4.99
N GLU A 23 -2.74 1.44 -6.09
CA GLU A 23 -3.01 0.65 -7.30
C GLU A 23 -1.74 0.00 -7.86
N LYS A 24 -0.61 0.72 -7.86
CA LYS A 24 0.68 0.17 -8.27
C LYS A 24 1.15 -0.92 -7.32
N ILE A 25 0.98 -0.75 -6.01
CA ILE A 25 1.29 -1.80 -5.02
C ILE A 25 0.45 -3.04 -5.32
N ILE A 26 -0.85 -2.89 -5.56
CA ILE A 26 -1.76 -4.00 -5.90
C ILE A 26 -1.28 -4.71 -7.17
N SER A 27 -0.89 -3.96 -8.21
CA SER A 27 -0.38 -4.52 -9.46
C SER A 27 0.91 -5.32 -9.25
N ILE A 28 1.88 -4.76 -8.52
CA ILE A 28 3.14 -5.44 -8.16
C ILE A 28 2.84 -6.72 -7.37
N GLN A 29 1.96 -6.63 -6.38
CA GLN A 29 1.61 -7.77 -5.55
C GLN A 29 0.88 -8.85 -6.33
N SER A 30 0.03 -8.49 -7.29
CA SER A 30 -0.73 -9.45 -8.12
C SER A 30 0.17 -10.20 -9.11
N ASN A 31 1.24 -9.55 -9.57
CA ASN A 31 2.21 -10.14 -10.50
C ASN A 31 3.43 -10.76 -9.79
N CYS A 32 3.45 -10.74 -8.46
CA CYS A 32 4.56 -11.29 -7.68
C CYS A 32 4.46 -12.81 -7.60
N ASN A 33 5.54 -13.52 -7.94
CA ASN A 33 5.67 -14.93 -7.56
C ASN A 33 5.97 -15.02 -6.06
N HIS A 34 4.92 -15.07 -5.24
CA HIS A 34 5.05 -14.86 -3.80
C HIS A 34 5.88 -15.94 -3.12
N GLU A 35 6.97 -15.50 -2.48
CA GLU A 35 7.66 -16.29 -1.45
C GLU A 35 7.31 -15.69 -0.08
N PHE A 36 6.51 -16.41 0.69
CA PHE A 36 6.02 -15.98 1.99
C PHE A 36 6.93 -16.49 3.12
N LYS A 37 7.27 -15.60 4.06
CA LYS A 37 8.02 -15.93 5.27
C LYS A 37 7.37 -15.21 6.46
N GLY A 38 7.23 -15.89 7.58
CA GLY A 38 6.67 -15.29 8.79
C GLY A 38 6.49 -16.31 9.90
N ASP A 39 5.74 -15.91 10.92
CA ASP A 39 5.47 -16.71 12.11
C ASP A 39 4.08 -17.35 12.03
N THR A 40 3.62 -17.87 13.17
CA THR A 40 2.34 -18.55 13.29
C THR A 40 1.15 -17.64 12.99
N TYR A 41 1.26 -16.33 13.19
CA TYR A 41 0.13 -15.39 13.09
C TYR A 41 0.01 -14.75 11.71
N TYR A 42 1.14 -14.39 11.10
CA TYR A 42 1.15 -13.78 9.77
C TYR A 42 2.39 -14.16 8.97
N GLN A 43 2.20 -14.23 7.65
CA GLN A 43 3.30 -14.37 6.70
C GLN A 43 3.41 -13.12 5.84
N THR A 44 4.64 -12.70 5.58
CA THR A 44 4.93 -11.57 4.72
C THR A 44 5.70 -12.04 3.50
N CYS A 45 5.31 -11.60 2.31
CA CYS A 45 6.08 -11.90 1.11
C CYS A 45 7.44 -11.19 1.19
N VAL A 46 8.54 -11.93 1.06
CA VAL A 46 9.89 -11.33 1.15
C VAL A 46 10.17 -10.36 0.01
N LEU A 47 9.52 -10.57 -1.15
CA LEU A 47 9.68 -9.80 -2.38
C LEU A 47 8.80 -8.53 -2.40
N CYS A 48 7.48 -8.67 -2.30
CA CYS A 48 6.53 -7.56 -2.46
C CYS A 48 5.90 -7.06 -1.16
N LYS A 49 6.32 -7.61 -0.01
CA LYS A 49 5.84 -7.24 1.33
C LYS A 49 4.34 -7.40 1.58
N LYS A 50 3.64 -8.12 0.71
CA LYS A 50 2.24 -8.50 0.93
C LYS A 50 2.13 -9.30 2.23
N VAL A 51 1.26 -8.87 3.14
CA VAL A 51 0.97 -9.58 4.39
C VAL A 51 -0.22 -10.50 4.17
N ARG A 52 -0.11 -11.72 4.67
CA ARG A 52 -1.15 -12.74 4.68
C ARG A 52 -1.37 -13.18 6.14
N PRO A 53 -2.50 -12.83 6.78
CA PRO A 53 -2.85 -13.40 8.07
C PRO A 53 -3.16 -14.89 7.90
N LEU A 54 -2.80 -15.70 8.91
CA LEU A 54 -3.02 -17.15 8.90
C LEU A 54 -4.27 -17.60 9.67
N TYR A 55 -4.91 -16.68 10.40
CA TYR A 55 -6.16 -16.92 11.15
C TYR A 55 -7.19 -15.84 10.83
N PHE A 56 -8.47 -16.23 10.85
CA PHE A 56 -9.65 -15.39 10.62
C PHE A 56 -10.44 -15.19 11.91
#